data_AF-A0A256Y6Y1-F1
#
_entry.id   AF-A0A256Y6Y1-F1
#
_cell.length_a   1.000
_cell.length_b   1.000
_cell.length_c   1.000
_cell.angle_alpha   90.00
_cell.angle_beta   90.00
_cell.angle_gamma   90.00
#
_symmetry.space_group_name_H-M   'P 1'
#
loop_
_entity.id
_entity.type
_entity.pdbx_description
1 polymer ?
#
loop_
_entity_poly.entity_id
_entity_poly.type
_entity_poly.pdbx_seq_one_letter_code
_entity_poly.pdbx_strand_id
1 'polypeptide(L)'
;MVYGSFYDFSPGNFFRSIDVSFVIWITLFILFFAIIYYATSKMFRNNKAIPAILGVLISILTIYFMSKTGSVENLIFNLQFIDIRRFLPWIFLIISAIIIWRFGIGMYIMVVSFTITAFLFLGTVGRNGFGLTTSIIMFFVGLKIHLVWKKRKKRKADLRELDPLNQEKLKRMWEEDRERDKKKWEDKGKDIGRWIGKKYYGEKKNAPSPKEVKQRATRQRKNAELQKKYNEYSQYIQRLVKRNGGRIPASDTKDGKLYHRYVQAMKSIENMSRKKGFAPR
;
A
#
# COMPACT_ATOMS: atom_id res chain seq x y z
N MET A 1 34.48 9.64 61.11
CA MET A 1 33.37 8.71 60.78
C MET A 1 32.07 9.41 61.11
N VAL A 2 31.38 9.94 60.10
CA VAL A 2 30.07 10.57 60.25
C VAL A 2 29.02 9.49 59.95
N TYR A 3 28.37 9.00 61.00
CA TYR A 3 27.14 8.21 60.84
C TYR A 3 26.05 9.17 60.38
N GLY A 4 25.74 9.17 59.08
CA GLY A 4 24.70 9.99 58.48
C GLY A 4 23.33 9.64 59.08
N SER A 5 22.72 10.61 59.74
CA SER A 5 21.34 10.57 60.22
C SER A 5 20.40 10.35 59.04
N PHE A 6 19.69 9.22 59.04
CA PHE A 6 18.61 8.89 58.10
C PHE A 6 17.25 9.51 58.50
N TYR A 7 17.22 10.45 59.47
CA TYR A 7 15.99 10.81 60.17
C TYR A 7 15.21 12.04 59.68
N ASP A 8 15.68 12.76 58.65
CA ASP A 8 14.93 13.93 58.15
C ASP A 8 14.51 13.78 56.67
N PHE A 9 13.74 12.72 56.36
CA PHE A 9 12.95 12.69 55.12
C PHE A 9 11.76 13.66 55.26
N SER A 10 12.02 14.96 55.06
CA SER A 10 10.96 15.95 54.94
C SER A 10 10.47 16.00 53.48
N PRO A 11 9.16 15.81 53.21
CA PRO A 11 8.60 15.98 51.86
C PRO A 11 8.96 17.34 51.25
N GLY A 12 9.11 18.38 52.07
CA GLY A 12 9.53 19.71 51.61
C GLY A 12 10.95 19.73 51.02
N ASN A 13 11.86 18.91 51.53
CA ASN A 13 13.21 18.79 50.97
C ASN A 13 13.23 17.93 49.71
N PHE A 14 12.32 16.96 49.57
CA PHE A 14 12.14 16.17 48.36
C PHE A 14 11.62 17.01 47.19
N PHE A 15 10.65 17.90 47.40
CA PHE A 15 10.17 18.79 46.32
C PHE A 15 11.17 19.89 45.95
N ARG A 16 12.02 20.33 46.88
CA ARG A 16 13.10 21.30 46.59
C ARG A 16 14.25 20.71 45.78
N SER A 17 14.45 19.38 45.84
CA SER A 17 15.49 18.70 45.04
C SER A 17 15.02 18.31 43.64
N ILE A 18 13.74 18.49 43.33
CA ILE A 18 13.21 18.25 41.99
C ILE A 18 13.53 19.45 41.09
N ASP A 19 14.46 19.24 40.16
CA ASP A 19 14.77 20.20 39.10
C ASP A 19 13.53 20.40 38.19
N VAL A 20 13.28 21.65 37.78
CA VAL A 20 12.24 22.01 36.80
C VAL A 20 12.35 21.16 35.54
N SER A 21 13.58 20.84 35.12
CA SER A 21 13.85 19.96 34.00
C SER A 21 13.22 18.57 34.18
N PHE A 22 13.33 18.00 35.37
CA PHE A 22 12.77 16.69 35.69
C PHE A 22 11.23 16.71 35.65
N VAL A 23 10.61 17.80 36.13
CA VAL A 23 9.15 17.99 36.04
C VAL A 23 8.69 18.04 34.58
N ILE A 24 9.43 18.74 33.72
CA ILE A 24 9.12 18.82 32.28
C ILE A 24 9.21 17.43 31.63
N TRP A 25 10.25 16.65 31.93
CA TRP A 25 10.40 15.29 31.41
C TRP A 25 9.27 14.35 31.84
N ILE A 26 8.88 14.38 33.12
CA ILE A 26 7.73 13.60 33.62
C ILE A 26 6.44 14.03 32.94
N THR A 27 6.23 15.33 32.75
CA THR A 27 5.02 15.84 32.10
C THR A 27 4.94 15.39 30.64
N LEU A 28 6.06 15.47 29.90
CA LEU A 28 6.16 14.95 28.54
C LEU A 28 5.95 13.44 28.48
N PHE A 29 6.46 12.69 29.45
CA PHE A 29 6.21 11.25 29.56
C PHE A 29 4.75 10.92 29.64
N ILE A 30 4.04 11.54 30.58
CA ILE A 30 2.62 11.31 30.81
C ILE A 30 1.83 11.68 29.55
N LEU A 31 2.19 12.79 28.88
CA LEU A 31 1.52 13.24 27.66
C LEU A 31 1.73 12.27 26.50
N PHE A 32 2.96 11.83 26.23
CA PHE A 32 3.22 10.83 25.19
C PHE A 32 2.55 9.50 25.52
N PHE A 33 2.61 9.07 26.78
CA PHE A 33 1.98 7.83 27.23
C PHE A 33 0.48 7.87 26.97
N ALA A 34 -0.20 8.96 27.35
CA ALA A 34 -1.63 9.13 27.15
C ALA A 34 -2.01 9.07 25.66
N ILE A 35 -1.25 9.75 24.78
CA ILE A 35 -1.50 9.76 23.33
C ILE A 35 -1.30 8.36 22.74
N ILE A 36 -0.18 7.71 23.05
CA ILE A 36 0.17 6.40 22.49
C ILE A 36 -0.78 5.32 23.04
N TYR A 37 -1.09 5.35 24.34
CA TYR A 37 -2.06 4.46 24.97
C TYR A 37 -3.45 4.63 24.31
N TYR A 38 -3.90 5.87 24.11
CA TYR A 38 -5.17 6.13 23.43
C TYR A 38 -5.18 5.60 21.99
N ALA A 39 -4.10 5.82 21.23
CA ALA A 39 -3.98 5.33 19.86
C ALA A 39 -3.98 3.80 19.78
N THR A 40 -3.20 3.13 20.64
CA THR A 40 -3.01 1.67 20.64
C THR A 40 -4.16 0.91 21.30
N SER A 41 -4.82 1.47 22.32
CA SER A 41 -5.99 0.86 22.98
C SER A 41 -7.14 0.60 22.02
N LYS A 42 -7.27 1.43 20.97
CA LYS A 42 -8.27 1.22 19.92
C LYS A 42 -7.95 0.02 19.02
N MET A 43 -6.68 -0.32 18.85
CA MET A 43 -6.22 -1.44 18.04
C MET A 43 -6.28 -2.75 18.83
N PHE A 44 -5.91 -2.74 20.11
CA PHE A 44 -5.90 -3.92 20.98
C PHE A 44 -7.07 -3.92 21.97
N ARG A 45 -8.30 -3.87 21.45
CA ARG A 45 -9.52 -3.80 22.28
C ARG A 45 -9.66 -4.97 23.27
N ASN A 46 -9.14 -6.13 22.91
CA ASN A 46 -9.30 -7.37 23.68
C ASN A 46 -8.27 -7.52 24.81
N ASN A 47 -7.17 -6.75 24.80
CA ASN A 47 -6.15 -6.84 25.84
C ASN A 47 -5.59 -5.44 26.14
N LYS A 48 -6.02 -4.86 27.27
CA LYS A 48 -5.61 -3.52 27.71
C LYS A 48 -4.17 -3.45 28.20
N ALA A 49 -3.54 -4.58 28.53
CA ALA A 49 -2.16 -4.62 28.99
C ALA A 49 -1.16 -4.34 27.87
N ILE A 50 -1.42 -4.84 26.65
CA ILE A 50 -0.53 -4.63 25.49
C ILE A 50 -0.38 -3.13 25.14
N PRO A 51 -1.46 -2.33 25.00
CA PRO A 51 -1.38 -0.87 24.83
C PRO A 51 -0.61 -0.15 25.94
N ALA A 52 -0.77 -0.59 27.20
CA ALA A 52 -0.09 0.04 28.32
C ALA A 52 1.42 -0.22 28.24
N ILE A 53 1.83 -1.46 28.01
CA ILE A 53 3.25 -1.84 27.86
C ILE A 53 3.88 -1.11 26.67
N LEU A 54 3.21 -1.11 25.51
CA LEU A 54 3.68 -0.39 24.32
C LEU A 54 3.73 1.12 24.54
N GLY A 55 2.74 1.69 25.22
CA GLY A 55 2.72 3.10 25.61
C GLY A 55 3.95 3.47 26.42
N VAL A 56 4.22 2.72 27.50
CA VAL A 56 5.38 2.97 28.35
C VAL A 56 6.69 2.84 27.57
N LEU A 57 6.86 1.75 26.81
CA LEU A 57 8.08 1.49 26.02
C LEU A 57 8.36 2.60 25.01
N ILE A 58 7.35 3.01 24.25
CA ILE A 58 7.51 4.04 23.22
C ILE A 58 7.73 5.40 23.87
N SER A 59 7.02 5.74 24.96
CA SER A 59 7.21 7.02 25.66
C SER A 59 8.60 7.14 26.28
N ILE A 60 9.13 6.09 26.90
CA ILE A 60 10.52 6.06 27.40
C ILE A 60 11.49 6.28 26.23
N LEU A 61 11.28 5.57 25.12
CA LEU A 61 12.14 5.69 23.94
C LEU A 61 12.11 7.11 23.35
N THR A 62 10.92 7.72 23.23
CA THR A 62 10.76 9.10 22.76
C THR A 62 11.49 10.09 23.67
N ILE A 63 11.36 9.96 24.99
CA ILE A 63 12.08 10.82 25.94
C ILE A 63 13.58 10.63 25.84
N TYR A 64 14.05 9.38 25.75
CA TYR A 64 15.47 9.09 25.60
C TYR A 64 16.05 9.72 24.33
N PHE A 65 15.32 9.66 23.21
CA PHE A 65 15.74 10.34 21.98
C PHE A 65 15.72 11.87 22.14
N MET A 66 14.70 12.44 22.78
CA MET A 66 14.61 13.89 23.02
C MET A 66 15.70 14.40 23.97
N SER A 67 16.02 13.64 25.01
CA SER A 67 17.08 14.00 25.98
C SER A 67 18.46 13.91 25.33
N LYS A 68 18.72 12.86 24.54
CA LYS A 68 20.02 12.67 23.88
C LYS A 68 20.29 13.65 22.75
N THR A 69 19.23 14.17 22.12
CA THR A 69 19.36 15.17 21.05
C THR A 69 19.54 16.60 21.57
N GLY A 70 19.56 16.81 22.91
CA GLY A 70 19.74 18.14 23.52
C GLY A 70 18.65 19.12 23.09
N SER A 71 17.49 18.59 22.69
CA SER A 71 16.64 19.24 21.69
C SER A 71 15.37 19.83 22.26
N VAL A 72 15.10 19.81 23.57
CA VAL A 72 13.86 20.43 24.06
C VAL A 72 13.97 21.95 24.02
N GLU A 73 15.05 22.51 24.57
CA GLU A 73 15.37 23.94 24.42
C GLU A 73 15.59 24.29 22.94
N ASN A 74 16.39 23.49 22.23
CA ASN A 74 16.61 23.72 20.80
C ASN A 74 15.34 23.53 19.95
N LEU A 75 14.36 22.69 20.29
CA LEU A 75 13.07 22.58 19.58
C LEU A 75 12.24 23.83 19.82
N ILE A 76 12.15 24.28 21.07
CA ILE A 76 11.34 25.44 21.47
C ILE A 76 11.94 26.73 20.90
N PHE A 77 13.26 26.89 20.95
CA PHE A 77 13.96 28.05 20.39
C PHE A 77 14.09 27.99 18.86
N ASN A 78 14.31 26.82 18.24
CA ASN A 78 14.29 26.71 16.78
C ASN A 78 12.88 26.72 16.19
N LEU A 79 11.81 26.50 16.97
CA LEU A 79 10.43 26.67 16.50
C LEU A 79 10.15 28.07 15.95
N GLN A 80 10.92 29.08 16.36
CA GLN A 80 10.84 30.44 15.83
C GLN A 80 11.52 30.62 14.46
N PHE A 81 12.41 29.70 14.03
CA PHE A 81 13.19 29.79 12.78
C PHE A 81 13.12 28.55 11.89
N ILE A 82 12.31 27.56 12.27
CA ILE A 82 12.10 26.36 11.46
C ILE A 82 11.35 26.76 10.19
N ASP A 83 12.04 26.66 9.06
CA ASP A 83 11.48 26.81 7.72
C ASP A 83 10.35 25.78 7.54
N ILE A 84 9.10 26.24 7.69
CA ILE A 84 7.89 25.43 7.75
C ILE A 84 7.76 24.48 6.55
N ARG A 85 8.45 24.82 5.44
CA ARG A 85 8.57 24.02 4.22
C ARG A 85 9.18 22.63 4.47
N ARG A 86 10.12 22.49 5.41
CA ARG A 86 10.75 21.20 5.74
C ARG A 86 9.83 20.28 6.53
N PHE A 87 8.91 20.85 7.32
CA PHE A 87 7.95 20.09 8.12
C PHE A 87 6.62 19.85 7.40
N LEU A 88 6.34 20.60 6.34
CA LEU A 88 5.13 20.48 5.53
C LEU A 88 4.83 19.02 5.11
N PRO A 89 5.79 18.20 4.61
CA PRO A 89 5.50 16.82 4.23
C PRO A 89 5.04 15.96 5.42
N TRP A 90 5.63 16.16 6.60
CA TRP A 90 5.27 15.43 7.82
C TRP A 90 3.90 15.83 8.33
N ILE A 91 3.58 17.13 8.30
CA ILE A 91 2.25 17.65 8.65
C ILE A 91 1.19 17.06 7.70
N PHE A 92 1.46 17.04 6.39
CA PHE A 92 0.58 16.41 5.41
C PHE A 92 0.38 14.92 5.67
N LEU A 93 1.43 14.17 6.04
CA LEU A 93 1.32 12.76 6.39
C LEU A 93 0.44 12.53 7.63
N ILE A 94 0.62 13.33 8.67
CA ILE A 94 -0.17 13.24 9.90
C ILE A 94 -1.65 13.55 9.62
N ILE A 95 -1.94 14.65 8.90
CA ILE A 95 -3.30 15.02 8.51
C ILE A 95 -3.93 13.91 7.65
N SER A 96 -3.18 13.35 6.71
CA SER A 96 -3.63 12.24 5.85
C SER A 96 -4.00 11.01 6.69
N ALA A 97 -3.14 10.62 7.64
CA ALA A 97 -3.39 9.50 8.54
C ALA A 97 -4.65 9.72 9.38
N ILE A 98 -4.85 10.93 9.93
CA ILE A 98 -6.03 11.30 10.72
C ILE A 98 -7.31 11.19 9.88
N ILE A 99 -7.30 11.72 8.66
CA ILE A 99 -8.47 11.68 7.76
C ILE A 99 -8.80 10.24 7.38
N ILE A 100 -7.81 9.44 6.98
CA ILE A 100 -8.01 8.04 6.61
C ILE A 100 -8.57 7.25 7.80
N TRP A 101 -8.04 7.47 9.00
CA TRP A 101 -8.49 6.78 10.20
C TRP A 101 -9.91 7.15 10.62
N ARG A 102 -10.26 8.44 10.57
CA ARG A 102 -11.55 8.94 11.05
C ARG A 102 -12.68 8.76 10.02
N PHE A 103 -12.40 9.04 8.76
CA PHE A 103 -13.40 9.15 7.68
C PHE A 103 -13.25 8.09 6.58
N GLY A 104 -12.18 7.30 6.61
CA GLY A 104 -11.91 6.26 5.62
C GLY A 104 -11.23 6.78 4.35
N ILE A 105 -10.73 5.85 3.54
CA ILE A 105 -9.93 6.15 2.34
C ILE A 105 -10.70 6.92 1.27
N GLY A 106 -12.02 6.70 1.14
CA GLY A 106 -12.85 7.41 0.17
C GLY A 106 -12.90 8.92 0.41
N MET A 107 -13.02 9.34 1.68
CA MET A 107 -13.02 10.76 2.05
C MET A 107 -11.65 11.39 1.82
N TYR A 108 -10.57 10.66 2.13
CA TYR A 108 -9.21 11.11 1.87
C TYR A 108 -8.98 11.41 0.39
N ILE A 109 -9.37 10.49 -0.51
CA ILE A 109 -9.25 10.69 -1.96
C ILE A 109 -10.01 11.95 -2.39
N MET A 110 -11.25 12.15 -1.90
CA MET A 110 -12.03 13.35 -2.23
C MET A 110 -11.34 14.64 -1.77
N VAL A 111 -10.81 14.69 -0.54
CA VAL A 111 -10.12 15.87 -0.01
C VAL A 111 -8.88 16.17 -0.84
N VAL A 112 -8.04 15.16 -1.12
CA VAL A 112 -6.82 15.34 -1.93
C VAL A 112 -7.16 15.82 -3.34
N SER A 113 -8.16 15.20 -3.99
CA SER A 113 -8.63 15.62 -5.31
C SER A 113 -9.12 17.06 -5.30
N PHE A 114 -9.93 17.44 -4.31
CA PHE A 114 -10.43 18.80 -4.16
C PHE A 114 -9.30 19.82 -3.96
N THR A 115 -8.32 19.50 -3.11
CA THR A 115 -7.14 20.35 -2.88
C THR A 115 -6.34 20.53 -4.17
N ILE A 116 -6.11 19.46 -4.94
CA ILE A 116 -5.44 19.54 -6.25
C ILE A 116 -6.25 20.43 -7.20
N THR A 117 -7.57 20.24 -7.31
CA THR A 117 -8.43 21.08 -8.16
C THR A 117 -8.34 22.55 -7.77
N ALA A 118 -8.35 22.87 -6.47
CA ALA A 118 -8.22 24.24 -5.97
C ALA A 118 -6.85 24.86 -6.35
N PHE A 119 -5.75 24.12 -6.17
CA PHE A 119 -4.41 24.59 -6.58
C PHE A 119 -4.30 24.83 -8.09
N LEU A 120 -4.90 23.96 -8.91
CA LEU A 120 -4.97 24.14 -10.36
C LEU A 120 -5.78 25.39 -10.74
N PHE A 121 -6.88 25.66 -10.04
CA PHE A 121 -7.74 26.82 -10.29
C PHE A 121 -7.05 28.15 -9.95
N LEU A 122 -6.21 28.17 -8.91
CA LEU A 122 -5.39 29.32 -8.52
C LEU A 122 -4.22 29.59 -9.48
N GLY A 123 -4.04 28.79 -10.54
CA GLY A 123 -3.00 29.01 -11.54
C GLY A 123 -1.57 28.71 -11.08
N THR A 124 -1.41 28.10 -9.90
CA THR A 124 -0.09 27.79 -9.31
C THR A 124 0.63 26.63 -9.99
N VAL A 125 -0.07 25.82 -10.77
CA VAL A 125 0.46 24.65 -11.48
C VAL A 125 0.09 24.82 -12.96
N GLY A 126 1.05 24.58 -13.86
CA GLY A 126 0.94 24.91 -15.29
C GLY A 126 -0.39 24.50 -15.96
N ARG A 127 -0.85 25.32 -16.92
CA ARG A 127 -2.17 25.30 -17.60
C ARG A 127 -2.47 24.04 -18.44
N ASN A 128 -1.98 22.88 -18.06
CA ASN A 128 -2.28 21.62 -18.73
C ASN A 128 -3.62 21.10 -18.22
N GLY A 129 -4.67 21.18 -19.04
CA GLY A 129 -6.04 20.74 -18.69
C GLY A 129 -6.16 19.30 -18.18
N PHE A 130 -5.12 18.48 -18.39
CA PHE A 130 -5.00 17.11 -17.87
C PHE A 130 -5.08 17.01 -16.34
N GLY A 131 -4.51 17.97 -15.59
CA GLY A 131 -4.59 17.95 -14.12
C GLY A 131 -6.02 18.13 -13.61
N LEU A 132 -6.79 18.96 -14.30
CA LEU A 132 -8.15 19.32 -13.89
C LEU A 132 -9.10 18.14 -14.15
N THR A 133 -9.00 17.51 -15.33
CA THR A 133 -9.79 16.31 -15.65
C THR A 133 -9.49 15.13 -14.74
N THR A 134 -8.21 14.86 -14.45
CA THR A 134 -7.80 13.76 -13.55
C THR A 134 -8.26 13.98 -12.12
N SER A 135 -8.16 15.20 -11.58
CA SER A 135 -8.63 15.52 -10.22
C SER A 135 -10.15 15.35 -10.08
N ILE A 136 -10.93 15.77 -11.07
CA ILE A 136 -12.39 15.58 -11.08
C ILE A 136 -12.75 14.09 -11.10
N ILE A 137 -12.11 13.28 -11.96
CA ILE A 137 -12.36 11.83 -12.03
C ILE A 137 -12.05 11.17 -10.67
N MET A 138 -10.91 11.50 -10.06
CA MET A 138 -10.56 10.96 -8.75
C MET A 138 -11.56 11.36 -7.66
N PHE A 139 -12.10 12.58 -7.69
CA PHE A 139 -13.12 13.02 -6.75
C PHE A 139 -14.37 12.14 -6.81
N PHE A 140 -14.89 11.84 -8.01
CA PHE A 140 -16.05 10.97 -8.18
C PHE A 140 -15.78 9.51 -7.78
N VAL A 141 -14.56 9.01 -8.04
CA VAL A 141 -14.12 7.70 -7.56
C VAL A 141 -14.12 7.66 -6.03
N GLY A 142 -13.56 8.69 -5.38
CA GLY A 142 -13.56 8.85 -3.93
C GLY A 142 -14.98 8.88 -3.35
N LEU A 143 -15.89 9.62 -3.99
CA LEU A 143 -17.30 9.71 -3.60
C LEU A 143 -18.00 8.35 -3.66
N LYS A 144 -17.82 7.60 -4.76
CA LYS A 144 -18.40 6.25 -4.90
C LYS A 144 -17.89 5.30 -3.82
N ILE A 145 -16.57 5.31 -3.55
CA ILE A 145 -15.97 4.49 -2.49
C ILE A 145 -16.53 4.88 -1.11
N HIS A 146 -16.64 6.18 -0.83
CA HIS A 146 -17.17 6.69 0.43
C HIS A 146 -18.63 6.26 0.65
N LEU A 147 -19.49 6.38 -0.37
CA LEU A 147 -20.89 5.97 -0.30
C LEU A 147 -21.03 4.46 -0.07
N VAL A 148 -20.23 3.63 -0.75
CA VAL A 148 -20.22 2.17 -0.53
C VAL A 148 -19.80 1.84 0.89
N TRP A 149 -18.78 2.54 1.42
CA TRP A 149 -18.31 2.31 2.78
C TRP A 149 -19.33 2.75 3.84
N LYS A 150 -19.99 3.90 3.65
CA LYS A 150 -21.07 4.38 4.52
C LYS A 150 -22.24 3.40 4.55
N LYS A 151 -22.65 2.88 3.39
CA LYS A 151 -23.69 1.82 3.30
C LYS A 151 -23.28 0.56 4.05
N ARG A 152 -22.02 0.12 3.94
CA ARG A 152 -21.51 -1.05 4.68
C ARG A 152 -21.47 -0.82 6.19
N LYS A 153 -21.09 0.37 6.65
CA LYS A 153 -21.11 0.72 8.08
C LYS A 153 -22.53 0.71 8.64
N LYS A 154 -23.49 1.30 7.93
CA LYS A 154 -24.91 1.31 8.34
C LYS A 154 -25.44 -0.12 8.46
N ARG A 155 -25.26 -0.95 7.42
CA ARG A 155 -25.66 -2.37 7.47
C ARG A 155 -25.06 -3.12 8.67
N LYS A 156 -23.80 -2.86 9.03
CA LYS A 156 -23.17 -3.50 10.20
C LYS A 156 -23.73 -3.00 11.54
N ALA A 157 -24.20 -1.76 11.61
CA ALA A 157 -24.87 -1.24 12.80
C ALA A 157 -26.26 -1.88 12.92
N ASP A 158 -27.04 -1.86 11.84
CA ASP A 158 -28.36 -2.50 11.77
C ASP A 158 -28.27 -4.00 12.12
N LEU A 159 -27.24 -4.71 11.64
CA LEU A 159 -26.98 -6.12 11.99
C LEU A 159 -26.65 -6.36 13.47
N ARG A 160 -26.11 -5.37 14.19
CA ARG A 160 -25.80 -5.50 15.62
C ARG A 160 -27.01 -5.27 16.51
N GLU A 161 -27.98 -4.52 16.02
CA GLU A 161 -29.27 -4.30 16.70
C GLU A 161 -30.24 -5.46 16.49
N LEU A 162 -30.00 -6.31 15.49
CA LEU A 162 -30.76 -7.55 15.30
C LEU A 162 -30.46 -8.56 16.42
N ASP A 163 -31.54 -9.07 17.01
CA ASP A 163 -31.56 -10.16 17.99
C ASP A 163 -30.67 -11.35 17.53
N PRO A 164 -29.81 -11.94 18.38
CA PRO A 164 -28.94 -13.06 18.02
C PRO A 164 -29.60 -14.19 17.20
N LEU A 165 -30.87 -14.50 17.46
CA LEU A 165 -31.63 -15.50 16.69
C LEU A 165 -31.78 -15.10 15.21
N ASN A 166 -32.02 -13.80 14.95
CA ASN A 166 -32.12 -13.26 13.60
C ASN A 166 -30.74 -13.12 12.93
N GLN A 167 -29.65 -12.94 13.68
CA GLN A 167 -28.30 -12.92 13.13
C GLN A 167 -27.90 -14.29 12.54
N GLU A 168 -28.29 -15.38 13.20
CA GLU A 168 -28.01 -16.73 12.70
C GLU A 168 -28.79 -17.03 11.42
N LYS A 169 -30.08 -16.65 11.38
CA LYS A 169 -30.91 -16.75 10.17
C LYS A 169 -30.33 -15.95 8.99
N LEU A 170 -29.83 -14.75 9.26
CA LEU A 170 -29.20 -13.91 8.23
C LEU A 170 -27.90 -14.52 7.70
N LYS A 171 -27.08 -15.13 8.58
CA LYS A 171 -25.86 -15.85 8.17
C LYS A 171 -26.19 -17.04 7.27
N ARG A 172 -27.19 -17.85 7.62
CA ARG A 172 -27.62 -19.00 6.81
C ARG A 172 -28.08 -18.55 5.41
N MET A 173 -28.91 -17.51 5.32
CA MET A 173 -29.30 -16.95 4.01
C MET A 173 -28.11 -16.48 3.17
N TRP A 174 -27.12 -15.83 3.81
CA TRP A 174 -25.92 -15.37 3.10
C TRP A 174 -25.04 -16.53 2.62
N GLU A 175 -24.96 -17.62 3.39
CA GLU A 175 -24.25 -18.83 2.99
C GLU A 175 -24.96 -19.53 1.82
N GLU A 176 -26.29 -19.66 1.89
CA GLU A 176 -27.11 -20.20 0.80
C GLU A 176 -26.98 -19.37 -0.48
N ASP A 177 -27.02 -18.03 -0.40
CA ASP A 177 -26.84 -17.16 -1.55
C ASP A 177 -25.44 -17.29 -2.17
N ARG A 178 -24.41 -17.43 -1.32
CA ARG A 178 -23.03 -17.62 -1.78
C ARG A 178 -22.85 -18.97 -2.47
N GLU A 179 -23.48 -20.03 -1.96
CA GLU A 179 -23.49 -21.34 -2.61
C GLU A 179 -24.26 -21.32 -3.94
N ARG A 180 -25.42 -20.65 -3.99
CA ARG A 180 -26.17 -20.45 -5.24
C ARG A 180 -25.33 -19.73 -6.30
N ASP A 181 -24.68 -18.64 -5.92
CA ASP A 181 -23.80 -17.90 -6.83
C ASP A 181 -22.62 -18.76 -7.29
N LYS A 182 -21.96 -19.47 -6.37
CA LYS A 182 -20.86 -20.37 -6.71
C LYS A 182 -21.30 -21.44 -7.72
N LYS A 183 -22.45 -22.08 -7.48
CA LYS A 183 -23.02 -23.10 -8.37
C LYS A 183 -23.36 -22.50 -9.75
N LYS A 184 -23.96 -21.31 -9.78
CA LYS A 184 -24.25 -20.57 -11.02
C LYS A 184 -22.99 -20.22 -11.82
N TRP A 185 -21.88 -19.90 -11.14
CA TRP A 185 -20.59 -19.68 -11.78
C TRP A 185 -19.96 -20.97 -12.30
N GLU A 186 -20.07 -22.07 -11.58
CA GLU A 186 -19.60 -23.39 -12.05
C GLU A 186 -20.39 -23.87 -13.26
N ASP A 187 -21.71 -23.71 -13.25
CA ASP A 187 -22.58 -24.09 -14.37
C ASP A 187 -22.31 -23.20 -15.61
N LYS A 188 -22.18 -21.88 -15.43
CA LYS A 188 -21.74 -20.99 -16.52
C LYS A 188 -20.35 -21.35 -17.05
N GLY A 189 -19.42 -21.74 -16.17
CA GLY A 189 -18.08 -22.19 -16.57
C GLY A 189 -18.12 -23.47 -17.42
N LYS A 190 -18.98 -24.44 -17.05
CA LYS A 190 -19.21 -25.66 -17.82
C LYS A 190 -19.83 -25.37 -19.18
N ASP A 191 -20.76 -24.42 -19.25
CA ASP A 191 -21.42 -24.06 -20.51
C ASP A 191 -20.50 -23.28 -21.45
N ILE A 192 -19.67 -22.38 -20.93
CA ILE A 192 -18.60 -21.74 -21.70
C ILE A 192 -17.60 -22.80 -22.20
N GLY A 193 -17.23 -23.77 -21.35
CA GLY A 193 -16.38 -24.90 -21.74
C GLY A 193 -16.99 -25.77 -22.85
N ARG A 194 -18.30 -26.09 -22.75
CA ARG A 194 -19.04 -26.82 -23.78
C ARG A 194 -19.15 -26.03 -25.08
N TRP A 195 -19.43 -24.72 -25.01
CA TRP A 195 -19.55 -23.86 -26.17
C TRP A 195 -18.22 -23.72 -26.91
N ILE A 196 -17.11 -23.54 -26.19
CA ILE A 196 -15.75 -23.54 -26.75
C ILE A 196 -15.42 -24.93 -27.34
N GLY A 197 -15.76 -26.01 -26.63
CA GLY A 197 -15.61 -27.39 -27.14
C GLY A 197 -16.32 -27.60 -28.48
N LYS A 198 -17.59 -27.18 -28.59
CA LYS A 198 -18.40 -27.36 -29.80
C LYS A 198 -17.93 -26.47 -30.96
N LYS A 199 -17.53 -25.22 -30.66
CA LYS A 199 -17.11 -24.24 -31.67
C LYS A 199 -15.73 -24.54 -32.27
N TYR A 200 -14.80 -25.11 -31.48
CA TYR A 200 -13.43 -25.33 -31.92
C TYR A 200 -13.08 -26.80 -32.24
N TYR A 201 -13.83 -27.77 -31.71
CA TYR A 201 -13.49 -29.20 -31.83
C TYR A 201 -14.58 -30.06 -32.47
N GLY A 202 -15.62 -29.44 -33.05
CA GLY A 202 -16.82 -30.05 -33.66
C GLY A 202 -16.82 -31.58 -33.76
N GLU A 203 -17.66 -32.25 -32.95
CA GLU A 203 -18.07 -33.66 -32.97
C GLU A 203 -17.09 -34.74 -33.46
N LYS A 204 -15.77 -34.48 -33.44
CA LYS A 204 -14.78 -35.49 -33.79
C LYS A 204 -14.51 -36.34 -32.56
N LYS A 205 -14.74 -37.65 -32.70
CA LYS A 205 -14.51 -38.74 -31.71
C LYS A 205 -13.10 -38.80 -31.09
N ASN A 206 -12.20 -37.89 -31.47
CA ASN A 206 -10.83 -37.77 -30.97
C ASN A 206 -10.61 -36.38 -30.34
N ALA A 207 -11.47 -35.99 -29.40
CA ALA A 207 -11.23 -34.78 -28.62
C ALA A 207 -9.94 -34.97 -27.81
N PRO A 208 -8.94 -34.06 -27.93
CA PRO A 208 -7.70 -34.18 -27.17
C PRO A 208 -8.03 -34.21 -25.68
N SER A 209 -7.36 -35.09 -24.94
CA SER A 209 -7.65 -35.25 -23.52
C SER A 209 -7.46 -33.90 -22.79
N PRO A 210 -8.16 -33.63 -21.67
CA PRO A 210 -7.96 -32.40 -20.91
C PRO A 210 -6.49 -32.12 -20.55
N LYS A 211 -5.68 -33.18 -20.38
CA LYS A 211 -4.23 -33.08 -20.17
C LYS A 211 -3.51 -32.51 -21.41
N GLU A 212 -3.86 -32.95 -22.61
CA GLU A 212 -3.30 -32.44 -23.87
C GLU A 212 -3.71 -31.00 -24.14
N VAL A 213 -4.96 -30.63 -23.86
CA VAL A 213 -5.44 -29.23 -23.99
C VAL A 213 -4.66 -28.31 -23.04
N LYS A 214 -4.48 -28.73 -21.78
CA LYS A 214 -3.69 -27.98 -20.80
C LYS A 214 -2.22 -27.85 -21.22
N GLN A 215 -1.63 -28.91 -21.77
CA GLN A 215 -0.27 -28.86 -22.32
C GLN A 215 -0.17 -27.93 -23.52
N ARG A 216 -1.12 -27.96 -24.47
CA ARG A 216 -1.17 -27.05 -25.63
C ARG A 216 -1.29 -25.60 -25.19
N ALA A 217 -2.19 -25.29 -24.26
CA ALA A 217 -2.35 -23.95 -23.71
C ALA A 217 -1.07 -23.45 -23.00
N THR A 218 -0.39 -24.34 -22.27
CA THR A 218 0.87 -24.00 -21.59
C THR A 218 2.00 -23.76 -22.59
N ARG A 219 2.08 -24.55 -23.67
CA ARG A 219 3.02 -24.34 -24.78
C ARG A 219 2.75 -23.01 -25.49
N GLN A 220 1.50 -22.69 -25.79
CA GLN A 220 1.11 -21.41 -26.40
C GLN A 220 1.48 -20.21 -25.53
N ARG A 221 1.22 -20.27 -24.22
CA ARG A 221 1.62 -19.20 -23.27
C ARG A 221 3.13 -19.01 -23.24
N LYS A 222 3.89 -20.11 -23.18
CA LYS A 222 5.36 -20.06 -23.18
C LYS A 222 5.91 -19.49 -24.48
N ASN A 223 5.29 -19.80 -25.62
CA ASN A 223 5.67 -19.25 -26.92
C ASN A 223 5.35 -17.74 -27.02
N ALA A 224 4.17 -17.32 -26.54
CA ALA A 224 3.81 -15.90 -26.50
C ALA A 224 4.77 -15.10 -25.60
N GLU A 225 5.20 -15.67 -24.47
CA GLU A 225 6.17 -15.04 -23.58
C GLU A 225 7.56 -14.91 -24.25
N LEU A 226 8.02 -15.95 -24.94
CA LEU A 226 9.29 -15.92 -25.70
C LEU A 226 9.24 -14.86 -26.81
N GLN A 227 8.14 -14.78 -27.55
CA GLN A 227 7.95 -13.76 -28.59
C GLN A 227 7.96 -12.35 -28.01
N LYS A 228 7.30 -12.16 -26.85
CA LYS A 228 7.29 -10.87 -26.16
C LYS A 228 8.71 -10.45 -25.75
N LYS A 229 9.50 -11.35 -25.15
CA LYS A 229 10.89 -11.08 -24.77
C LYS A 229 11.79 -10.79 -25.99
N TYR A 230 11.56 -11.49 -27.10
CA TYR A 230 12.26 -11.22 -28.36
C TYR A 230 12.00 -9.78 -28.84
N ASN A 231 10.74 -9.36 -28.87
CA ASN A 231 10.35 -8.01 -29.25
C ASN A 231 10.92 -6.95 -28.31
N GLU A 232 10.92 -7.21 -26.99
CA GLU A 232 11.53 -6.33 -25.99
C GLU A 232 13.02 -6.14 -26.24
N TYR A 233 13.78 -7.22 -26.45
CA TYR A 233 15.21 -7.14 -26.77
C TYR A 233 15.50 -6.41 -28.07
N SER A 234 14.68 -6.63 -29.11
CA SER A 234 14.77 -5.88 -30.37
C SER A 234 14.59 -4.37 -30.15
N GLN A 235 13.60 -3.96 -29.35
CA GLN A 235 13.39 -2.55 -28.99
C GLN A 235 14.53 -1.95 -28.15
N TYR A 236 15.13 -2.73 -27.25
CA TYR A 236 16.31 -2.28 -26.50
C TYR A 236 17.51 -2.07 -27.41
N ILE A 237 17.75 -2.98 -28.35
CA ILE A 237 18.81 -2.86 -29.36
C ILE A 237 18.60 -1.61 -30.20
N GLN A 238 17.38 -1.36 -30.72
CA GLN A 238 17.09 -0.16 -31.50
C GLN A 238 17.36 1.13 -30.73
N ARG A 239 17.01 1.18 -29.43
CA ARG A 239 17.29 2.34 -28.56
C ARG A 239 18.79 2.54 -28.33
N LEU A 240 19.56 1.47 -28.16
CA LEU A 240 21.01 1.52 -28.01
C LEU A 240 21.67 2.04 -29.29
N VAL A 241 21.28 1.52 -30.45
CA VAL A 241 21.79 1.95 -31.75
C VAL A 241 21.46 3.43 -32.00
N LYS A 242 20.22 3.86 -31.70
CA LYS A 242 19.81 5.27 -31.82
C LYS A 242 20.64 6.20 -30.92
N ARG A 243 20.93 5.78 -29.67
CA ARG A 243 21.79 6.55 -28.75
C ARG A 243 23.22 6.68 -29.26
N ASN A 244 23.71 5.66 -29.95
CA ASN A 244 25.06 5.63 -30.54
C ASN A 244 25.08 6.18 -31.98
N GLY A 245 24.21 7.14 -32.31
CA GLY A 245 24.19 7.82 -33.61
C GLY A 245 23.89 6.90 -34.79
N GLY A 246 23.13 5.81 -34.57
CA GLY A 246 22.83 4.82 -35.60
C GLY A 246 23.92 3.76 -35.79
N ARG A 247 25.01 3.80 -35.02
CA ARG A 247 26.10 2.83 -35.10
C ARG A 247 25.97 1.75 -34.03
N ILE A 248 26.50 0.56 -34.33
CA ILE A 248 26.63 -0.51 -33.35
C ILE A 248 27.73 -0.10 -32.35
N PRO A 249 27.44 -0.06 -31.03
CA PRO A 249 28.43 0.35 -30.04
C PRO A 249 29.60 -0.65 -29.97
N ALA A 250 30.82 -0.14 -29.78
CA ALA A 250 32.03 -0.96 -29.64
C ALA A 250 31.95 -1.87 -28.42
N SER A 251 32.42 -3.12 -28.54
CA SER A 251 32.18 -4.21 -27.57
C SER A 251 32.79 -3.98 -26.18
N ASP A 252 33.83 -3.15 -26.09
CA ASP A 252 34.50 -2.74 -24.87
C ASP A 252 33.70 -1.70 -24.06
N THR A 253 32.86 -0.91 -24.73
CA THR A 253 31.97 0.07 -24.10
C THR A 253 30.82 -0.58 -23.31
N LYS A 254 30.26 0.15 -22.34
CA LYS A 254 29.10 -0.32 -21.55
C LYS A 254 27.90 -0.65 -22.45
N ASP A 255 27.64 0.17 -23.47
CA ASP A 255 26.55 -0.03 -24.43
C ASP A 255 26.82 -1.23 -25.35
N GLY A 256 28.07 -1.47 -25.75
CA GLY A 256 28.47 -2.65 -26.53
C GLY A 256 28.27 -3.97 -25.78
N LYS A 257 28.64 -4.01 -24.50
CA LYS A 257 28.39 -5.18 -23.63
C LYS A 257 26.90 -5.48 -23.50
N LEU A 258 26.05 -4.45 -23.36
CA LEU A 258 24.59 -4.61 -23.31
C LEU A 258 24.02 -5.09 -24.64
N TYR A 259 24.44 -4.49 -25.75
CA TYR A 259 24.06 -4.92 -27.10
C TYR A 259 24.37 -6.41 -27.31
N HIS A 260 25.59 -6.84 -26.99
CA HIS A 260 26.01 -8.23 -27.16
C HIS A 260 25.16 -9.21 -26.32
N ARG A 261 24.85 -8.86 -25.07
CA ARG A 261 23.97 -9.67 -24.21
C ARG A 261 22.57 -9.84 -24.80
N TYR A 262 21.96 -8.77 -25.32
CA TYR A 262 20.63 -8.85 -25.92
C TYR A 262 20.64 -9.68 -27.21
N VAL A 263 21.67 -9.55 -28.05
CA VAL A 263 21.82 -10.38 -29.26
C VAL A 263 22.00 -11.85 -28.90
N GLN A 264 22.82 -12.19 -27.90
CA GLN A 264 22.96 -13.57 -27.43
C GLN A 264 21.65 -14.12 -26.87
N ALA A 265 20.90 -13.33 -26.12
CA ALA A 265 19.60 -13.72 -25.59
C ALA A 265 18.57 -13.98 -26.70
N MET A 266 18.55 -13.14 -27.75
CA MET A 266 17.71 -13.35 -28.93
C MET A 266 18.08 -14.65 -29.66
N LYS A 267 19.37 -14.91 -29.92
CA LYS A 267 19.84 -16.17 -30.52
C LYS A 267 19.45 -17.40 -29.69
N SER A 268 19.49 -17.29 -28.36
CA SER A 268 19.03 -18.36 -27.47
C SER A 268 17.52 -18.62 -27.61
N ILE A 269 16.72 -17.55 -27.71
CA ILE A 269 15.26 -17.67 -27.96
C ILE A 269 14.99 -18.30 -29.33
N GLU A 270 15.72 -17.93 -30.38
CA GLU A 270 15.61 -18.52 -31.72
C GLU A 270 15.96 -20.01 -31.69
N ASN A 271 17.06 -20.40 -31.05
CA ASN A 271 17.46 -21.80 -30.89
C ASN A 271 16.44 -22.62 -30.10
N MET A 272 15.89 -22.05 -29.01
CA MET A 272 14.82 -22.70 -28.24
C MET A 272 13.54 -22.88 -29.05
N SER A 273 13.23 -21.92 -29.92
CA SER A 273 12.05 -21.96 -30.79
C SER A 273 12.24 -23.01 -31.90
N ARG A 274 13.42 -23.02 -32.56
CA ARG A 274 13.79 -24.00 -33.59
C ARG A 274 13.81 -25.44 -33.08
N LYS A 275 14.41 -25.71 -31.92
CA LYS A 275 14.43 -27.06 -31.29
C LYS A 275 13.04 -27.62 -31.01
N LYS A 276 12.05 -26.74 -30.84
CA LYS A 276 10.67 -27.13 -30.54
C LYS A 276 9.74 -27.13 -31.76
N GLY A 277 10.29 -26.94 -32.97
CA GLY A 277 9.51 -26.87 -34.21
C GLY A 277 8.74 -25.56 -34.38
N PHE A 278 9.12 -24.51 -33.66
CA PHE A 278 8.52 -23.19 -33.75
C PHE A 278 9.52 -22.26 -34.45
N ALA A 279 9.63 -22.33 -35.78
CA ALA A 279 10.35 -21.28 -36.49
C ALA A 279 9.43 -20.04 -36.54
N PRO A 280 9.79 -18.89 -35.95
CA PRO A 280 9.16 -17.63 -36.34
C PRO A 280 9.43 -17.45 -37.84
N ARG A 281 8.36 -17.30 -38.63
CA ARG A 281 8.46 -16.90 -40.04
C ARG A 281 8.89 -15.44 -40.12
#